data_AF-A0A2K1QXU1-F1
#
_entry.id   AF-A0A2K1QXU1-F1
#
_cell.length_a   1.000
_cell.length_b   1.000
_cell.length_c   1.000
_cell.angle_alpha   90.00
_cell.angle_beta   90.00
_cell.angle_gamma   90.00
#
_symmetry.space_group_name_H-M   'P 1'
#
loop_
_entity.id
_entity.type
_entity.pdbx_description
1 polymer ?
#
loop_
_entity_poly.entity_id
_entity_poly.type
_entity_poly.pdbx_seq_one_letter_code
_entity_poly.pdbx_strand_id
1 'polypeptide(L)'
;MPGSSLWLIPPARDPFNRTLQTQITSMVPQRFTAKTHDFIPHITLTSNINPHLHEPDAQAWLDSLDFDLEALIARNAAQEADSAAAEKRALEAGNLEPPTAPPPTSSDPEKAALASDDSLPVAESEKPVPAPAAMTTTTTTTTSLPKAVEVNLTELEADDPFFRKLTLKANKPCPGLSALATAARAQGCYSGDVDTARSWEKDEYRPHLSLCYADVPREEAQKKIPGVLQDLVRAKAILKPARDGTVARGGVIVLVPTDKEIEQWKPIASRKVDDVVWRWTMT
;
A
#
# COMPACT_ATOMS: atom_id res chain seq x y z
N MET A 1 -1.36 -1.22 -15.61
CA MET A 1 -1.48 -0.06 -14.69
C MET A 1 -0.09 0.53 -14.52
N PRO A 2 0.13 1.85 -14.46
CA PRO A 2 1.48 2.38 -14.35
C PRO A 2 2.17 1.88 -13.07
N GLY A 3 3.48 1.60 -13.15
CA GLY A 3 4.29 1.16 -12.01
C GLY A 3 3.86 -0.19 -11.40
N SER A 4 4.25 -0.38 -10.15
CA SER A 4 3.98 -1.60 -9.37
C SER A 4 2.77 -1.44 -8.44
N SER A 5 2.23 -2.58 -7.99
CA SER A 5 1.12 -2.65 -7.04
C SER A 5 1.43 -3.58 -5.87
N LEU A 6 0.91 -3.27 -4.68
CA LEU A 6 0.90 -4.15 -3.52
C LEU A 6 -0.45 -4.85 -3.40
N TRP A 7 -0.43 -6.18 -3.34
CA TRP A 7 -1.62 -7.02 -3.32
C TRP A 7 -1.66 -7.88 -2.06
N LEU A 8 -2.79 -7.90 -1.36
CA LEU A 8 -3.09 -8.85 -0.29
C LEU A 8 -3.80 -10.08 -0.87
N ILE A 9 -3.15 -11.23 -0.79
CA ILE A 9 -3.59 -12.52 -1.35
C ILE A 9 -4.03 -13.46 -0.20
N PRO A 10 -5.14 -14.21 -0.34
CA PRO A 10 -5.50 -15.28 0.60
C PRO A 10 -4.43 -16.38 0.69
N PRO A 11 -4.44 -17.26 1.71
CA PRO A 11 -3.38 -18.26 1.87
C PRO A 11 -3.36 -19.23 0.68
N ALA A 12 -2.23 -19.33 -0.03
CA ALA A 12 -2.18 -19.90 -1.38
C ALA A 12 -2.76 -21.32 -1.53
N ARG A 13 -2.62 -22.17 -0.50
CA ARG A 13 -3.10 -23.58 -0.48
C ARG A 13 -4.51 -23.75 0.10
N ASP A 14 -5.11 -22.69 0.63
CA ASP A 14 -6.42 -22.73 1.27
C ASP A 14 -7.54 -23.12 0.28
N PRO A 15 -8.59 -23.85 0.71
CA PRO A 15 -9.79 -24.06 -0.10
C PRO A 15 -10.40 -22.76 -0.66
N PHE A 16 -10.49 -21.68 0.13
CA PHE A 16 -11.05 -20.39 -0.29
C PHE A 16 -10.26 -19.77 -1.44
N ASN A 17 -8.93 -19.75 -1.36
CA ASN A 17 -8.09 -19.23 -2.44
C ASN A 17 -8.29 -20.00 -3.75
N ARG A 18 -8.30 -21.35 -3.66
CA ARG A 18 -8.53 -22.22 -4.82
C ARG A 18 -9.94 -22.05 -5.39
N THR A 19 -10.95 -21.88 -4.54
CA THR A 19 -12.31 -21.55 -4.97
C THR A 19 -12.37 -20.24 -5.75
N LEU A 20 -11.75 -19.16 -5.26
CA LEU A 20 -11.70 -17.88 -5.98
C LEU A 20 -10.93 -17.99 -7.30
N GLN A 21 -9.81 -18.71 -7.31
CA GLN A 21 -9.03 -18.94 -8.53
C GLN A 21 -9.88 -19.67 -9.60
N THR A 22 -10.63 -20.70 -9.22
CA THR A 22 -11.55 -21.43 -10.13
C THR A 22 -12.70 -20.56 -10.65
N GLN A 23 -13.13 -19.54 -9.89
CA GLN A 23 -14.10 -18.57 -10.38
C GLN A 23 -13.48 -17.69 -11.47
N ILE A 24 -12.29 -17.12 -11.22
CA ILE A 24 -11.55 -16.26 -12.15
C ILE A 24 -11.18 -16.98 -13.45
N THR A 25 -10.66 -18.22 -13.38
CA THR A 25 -10.06 -18.90 -14.55
C THR A 25 -11.01 -19.83 -15.31
N SER A 26 -12.24 -20.06 -14.81
CA SER A 26 -13.14 -21.04 -15.41
C SER A 26 -14.62 -20.65 -15.32
N MET A 27 -15.18 -20.48 -14.13
CA MET A 27 -16.64 -20.31 -13.97
C MET A 27 -17.15 -18.97 -14.52
N VAL A 28 -16.44 -17.87 -14.23
CA VAL A 28 -16.83 -16.53 -14.67
C VAL A 28 -16.51 -16.32 -16.17
N PRO A 29 -15.34 -16.70 -16.70
CA PRO A 29 -15.06 -16.68 -18.14
C PRO A 29 -16.13 -17.33 -19.02
N GLN A 30 -16.63 -18.51 -18.63
CA GLN A 30 -17.68 -19.24 -19.37
C GLN A 30 -19.02 -18.48 -19.52
N ARG A 31 -19.20 -17.37 -18.79
CA ARG A 31 -20.40 -16.53 -18.84
C ARG A 31 -20.25 -15.33 -19.79
N PHE A 32 -19.06 -15.08 -20.33
CA PHE A 32 -18.76 -14.00 -21.29
C PHE A 32 -18.37 -14.55 -22.66
N THR A 33 -18.60 -13.77 -23.71
CA THR A 33 -18.16 -14.05 -25.09
C THR A 33 -16.85 -13.33 -25.45
N ALA A 34 -16.54 -12.24 -24.75
CA ALA A 34 -15.27 -11.52 -24.89
C ALA A 34 -14.11 -12.26 -24.20
N LYS A 35 -12.87 -11.92 -24.57
CA LYS A 35 -11.69 -12.40 -23.84
C LYS A 35 -11.75 -11.88 -22.39
N THR A 36 -11.61 -12.80 -21.44
CA THR A 36 -11.26 -12.54 -20.04
C THR A 36 -9.77 -12.83 -19.82
N HIS A 37 -9.18 -12.31 -18.75
CA HIS A 37 -7.79 -12.59 -18.38
C HIS A 37 -7.69 -13.33 -17.03
N ASP A 38 -6.74 -14.26 -16.94
CA ASP A 38 -6.39 -14.95 -15.70
C ASP A 38 -5.51 -14.05 -14.81
N PHE A 39 -5.78 -14.04 -13.51
CA PHE A 39 -4.97 -13.36 -12.50
C PHE A 39 -5.12 -14.05 -11.13
N ILE A 40 -4.26 -13.71 -10.18
CA ILE A 40 -4.28 -14.28 -8.82
C ILE A 40 -5.39 -13.58 -7.98
N PRO A 41 -6.23 -14.30 -7.20
CA PRO A 41 -7.19 -13.66 -6.30
C PRO A 41 -6.51 -12.72 -5.31
N HIS A 42 -6.88 -11.43 -5.30
CA HIS A 42 -6.26 -10.44 -4.43
C HIS A 42 -7.18 -9.27 -4.09
N ILE A 43 -6.88 -8.58 -2.99
CA ILE A 43 -7.24 -7.17 -2.78
C ILE A 43 -6.02 -6.33 -3.17
N THR A 44 -6.16 -5.33 -4.04
CA THR A 44 -5.08 -4.34 -4.23
C THR A 44 -5.07 -3.40 -3.03
N LEU A 45 -3.95 -3.32 -2.30
CA LEU A 45 -3.76 -2.38 -1.17
C LEU A 45 -3.36 -0.98 -1.67
N THR A 46 -2.51 -0.91 -2.69
CA THR A 46 -2.11 0.31 -3.39
C THR A 46 -1.52 -0.04 -4.77
N SER A 47 -1.57 0.89 -5.71
CA SER A 47 -1.00 0.78 -7.06
C SER A 47 -0.21 2.05 -7.43
N ASN A 48 0.47 2.06 -8.58
CA ASN A 48 1.28 3.18 -9.05
C ASN A 48 2.54 3.45 -8.20
N ILE A 49 3.09 2.42 -7.56
CA ILE A 49 4.39 2.48 -6.88
C ILE A 49 5.49 2.64 -7.94
N ASN A 50 6.38 3.61 -7.74
CA ASN A 50 7.52 3.86 -8.62
C ASN A 50 8.55 2.71 -8.49
N PRO A 51 8.96 2.03 -9.60
CA PRO A 51 9.97 0.98 -9.55
C PRO A 51 11.29 1.36 -8.86
N HIS A 52 11.72 2.62 -9.00
CA HIS A 52 12.97 3.10 -8.37
C HIS A 52 12.94 3.15 -6.83
N LEU A 53 11.79 2.91 -6.19
CA LEU A 53 11.72 2.74 -4.74
C LEU A 53 12.16 1.34 -4.30
N HIS A 54 11.96 0.32 -5.16
CA HIS A 54 12.16 -1.10 -4.82
C HIS A 54 13.26 -1.79 -5.66
N GLU A 55 13.75 -1.16 -6.72
CA GLU A 55 14.96 -1.59 -7.41
C GLU A 55 16.23 -1.18 -6.61
N PRO A 56 17.28 -2.02 -6.51
CA PRO A 56 17.42 -3.34 -7.12
C PRO A 56 16.90 -4.51 -6.27
N ASP A 57 16.56 -4.31 -4.98
CA ASP A 57 16.12 -5.37 -4.06
C ASP A 57 14.68 -5.15 -3.58
N ALA A 58 13.76 -5.71 -4.36
CA ALA A 58 12.32 -5.62 -4.13
C ALA A 58 11.86 -6.30 -2.83
N GLN A 59 12.61 -7.28 -2.33
CA GLN A 59 12.28 -8.00 -1.10
C GLN A 59 12.74 -7.20 0.13
N ALA A 60 13.97 -6.68 0.11
CA ALA A 60 14.44 -5.77 1.16
C ALA A 60 13.55 -4.53 1.29
N TRP A 61 13.08 -3.97 0.17
CA TRP A 61 12.09 -2.88 0.19
C TRP A 61 10.76 -3.31 0.86
N LEU A 62 10.17 -4.43 0.44
CA LEU A 62 8.89 -4.93 0.99
C LEU A 62 8.99 -5.29 2.48
N ASP A 63 10.14 -5.79 2.94
CA ASP A 63 10.39 -6.10 4.34
C ASP A 63 10.69 -4.84 5.18
N SER A 64 11.19 -3.76 4.56
CA SER A 64 11.39 -2.46 5.22
C SER A 64 10.10 -1.67 5.48
N LEU A 65 9.01 -1.97 4.76
CA LEU A 65 7.73 -1.29 4.95
C LEU A 65 7.15 -1.55 6.35
N ASP A 66 6.63 -0.50 6.97
CA ASP A 66 5.83 -0.64 8.18
C ASP A 66 4.34 -0.74 7.84
N PHE A 67 3.65 -1.72 8.43
CA PHE A 67 2.21 -1.91 8.27
C PHE A 67 1.44 -1.63 9.56
N ASP A 68 2.12 -1.20 10.63
CA ASP A 68 1.51 -0.48 11.74
C ASP A 68 1.37 1.00 11.37
N LEU A 69 0.14 1.42 11.10
CA LEU A 69 -0.16 2.82 10.78
C LEU A 69 0.13 3.77 11.97
N GLU A 70 -0.09 3.33 13.20
CA GLU A 70 0.08 4.17 14.38
C GLU A 70 1.57 4.32 14.73
N ALA A 71 2.37 3.26 14.58
CA ALA A 71 3.83 3.33 14.69
C ALA A 71 4.47 4.14 13.55
N LEU A 72 3.94 4.05 12.32
CA LEU A 72 4.36 4.92 11.21
C LEU A 72 4.11 6.41 11.54
N ILE A 73 2.91 6.76 12.02
CA ILE A 73 2.59 8.13 12.47
C ILE A 73 3.53 8.59 13.59
N ALA A 74 3.76 7.75 14.60
CA ALA A 74 4.64 8.08 15.72
C ALA A 74 6.10 8.29 15.28
N ARG A 75 6.59 7.53 14.30
CA ARG A 75 7.93 7.70 13.72
C ARG A 75 8.04 8.97 12.88
N ASN A 76 7.04 9.29 12.05
CA ASN A 76 7.01 10.54 11.29
C ASN A 76 7.07 11.76 12.23
N ALA A 77 6.20 11.81 13.25
CA ALA A 77 6.15 12.91 14.21
C ALA A 77 7.46 13.07 15.02
N ALA A 78 8.15 11.97 15.32
CA ALA A 78 9.48 12.00 15.93
C ALA A 78 10.54 12.58 14.97
N GLN A 79 10.53 12.17 13.69
CA GLN A 79 11.46 12.69 12.68
C GLN A 79 11.25 14.19 12.39
N GLU A 80 10.00 14.65 12.36
CA GLU A 80 9.67 16.08 12.25
C GLU A 80 10.20 16.88 13.44
N ALA A 81 10.02 16.38 14.67
CA ALA A 81 10.52 17.01 15.90
C ALA A 81 12.05 17.05 15.95
N ASP A 82 12.73 15.96 15.57
CA ASP A 82 14.20 15.90 15.49
C ASP A 82 14.75 16.82 14.39
N SER A 83 14.07 16.91 13.24
CA SER A 83 14.43 17.84 12.15
C SER A 83 14.33 19.30 12.58
N ALA A 84 13.20 19.70 13.19
CA ALA A 84 13.02 21.05 13.73
C ALA A 84 14.03 21.37 14.85
N ALA A 85 14.38 20.39 15.69
CA ALA A 85 15.43 20.53 16.69
C ALA A 85 16.85 20.62 16.07
N ALA A 86 17.11 19.97 14.94
CA ALA A 86 18.38 20.06 14.22
C ALA A 86 18.53 21.41 13.51
N GLU A 87 17.49 21.89 12.81
CA GLU A 87 17.42 23.21 12.18
C GLU A 87 17.64 24.32 13.22
N LYS A 88 16.93 24.25 14.36
CA LYS A 88 17.12 25.19 15.47
C LYS A 88 18.57 25.22 15.97
N ARG A 89 19.20 24.06 16.20
CA ARG A 89 20.60 23.99 16.65
C ARG A 89 21.57 24.55 15.59
N ALA A 90 21.28 24.36 14.31
CA ALA A 90 22.11 24.88 13.22
C ALA A 90 22.03 26.42 13.12
N LEU A 91 20.84 26.99 13.36
CA LEU A 91 20.64 28.44 13.49
C LEU A 91 21.35 28.99 14.75
N GLU A 92 21.18 28.34 15.90
CA GLU A 92 21.85 28.73 17.17
C GLU A 92 23.38 28.63 17.10
N ALA A 93 23.92 27.76 16.25
CA ALA A 93 25.35 27.62 15.98
C ALA A 93 25.90 28.59 14.91
N GLY A 94 25.06 29.41 14.28
CA GLY A 94 25.47 30.30 13.18
C GLY A 94 25.82 29.57 11.87
N ASN A 95 25.47 28.28 11.75
CA ASN A 95 25.73 27.45 10.55
C ASN A 95 24.64 27.61 9.47
N LEU A 96 23.59 28.38 9.75
CA LEU A 96 22.58 28.83 8.80
C LEU A 96 22.50 30.35 8.88
N GLU A 97 22.53 31.05 7.75
CA GLU A 97 22.11 32.44 7.72
C GLU A 97 20.63 32.52 8.12
N PRO A 98 20.22 33.50 8.94
CA PRO A 98 18.81 33.68 9.27
C PRO A 98 18.01 33.95 7.99
N PRO A 99 16.77 33.43 7.86
CA PRO A 99 16.00 33.50 6.63
C PRO A 99 15.89 34.95 6.16
N THR A 100 16.45 35.21 4.99
CA THR A 100 16.63 36.58 4.47
C THR A 100 15.28 37.27 4.39
N ALA A 101 15.15 38.43 5.05
CA ALA A 101 13.89 39.15 5.08
C ALA A 101 13.38 39.41 3.65
N PRO A 102 12.10 39.17 3.35
CA PRO A 102 11.56 39.36 2.00
C PRO A 102 11.82 40.81 1.55
N PRO A 103 12.22 41.02 0.28
CA PRO A 103 12.75 42.30 -0.16
C PRO A 103 11.71 43.42 0.01
N PRO A 104 12.09 44.56 0.61
CA PRO A 104 11.15 45.65 0.86
C PRO A 104 10.66 46.26 -0.46
N THR A 105 9.35 46.45 -0.56
CA THR A 105 8.76 47.29 -1.62
C THR A 105 9.25 48.73 -1.44
N SER A 106 9.63 49.36 -2.55
CA SER A 106 10.55 50.52 -2.60
C SER A 106 10.05 51.83 -1.96
N SER A 107 10.89 52.43 -1.10
CA SER A 107 11.07 53.89 -1.03
C SER A 107 12.38 54.26 -0.28
N ASP A 108 13.33 54.84 -1.01
CA ASP A 108 14.60 55.46 -0.54
C ASP A 108 14.38 56.85 0.11
N PRO A 109 15.40 57.54 0.70
CA PRO A 109 16.64 57.08 1.37
C PRO A 109 16.97 57.88 2.67
N GLU A 110 18.12 57.60 3.34
CA GLU A 110 19.15 58.57 3.86
C GLU A 110 19.98 58.07 5.09
N LYS A 111 21.33 58.24 5.04
CA LYS A 111 22.38 58.03 6.10
C LYS A 111 22.56 56.60 6.68
N ALA A 112 23.73 55.93 6.76
CA ALA A 112 25.15 56.27 7.01
C ALA A 112 25.50 56.59 8.50
N ALA A 113 26.53 56.04 9.17
CA ALA A 113 27.55 54.98 8.93
C ALA A 113 28.13 54.51 10.32
N LEU A 114 29.29 53.86 10.60
CA LEU A 114 30.54 53.48 9.89
C LEU A 114 31.40 52.51 10.80
N ALA A 115 32.20 51.58 10.24
CA ALA A 115 33.29 50.77 10.89
C ALA A 115 32.88 49.71 11.97
N SER A 116 33.66 48.68 12.37
CA SER A 116 34.98 48.07 12.01
C SER A 116 34.91 46.54 12.35
N ASP A 117 35.40 45.58 11.56
CA ASP A 117 36.80 45.13 11.32
C ASP A 117 37.54 44.51 12.54
N ASP A 118 37.72 43.17 12.55
CA ASP A 118 38.92 42.41 13.01
C ASP A 118 38.82 40.90 12.63
N SER A 119 39.86 40.07 12.88
CA SER A 119 40.13 38.79 12.16
C SER A 119 40.50 37.52 12.99
N LEU A 120 39.99 36.35 12.54
CA LEU A 120 40.57 34.97 12.67
C LEU A 120 40.73 34.37 14.12
N PRO A 121 41.16 33.09 14.34
CA PRO A 121 41.37 31.92 13.44
C PRO A 121 40.74 30.56 13.87
N VAL A 122 40.68 29.61 12.90
CA VAL A 122 40.90 28.14 12.93
C VAL A 122 40.71 27.30 14.23
N ALA A 123 39.97 26.18 14.10
CA ALA A 123 40.21 24.91 14.82
C ALA A 123 39.74 23.68 13.98
N GLU A 124 40.38 22.51 14.15
CA GLU A 124 40.12 21.24 13.41
C GLU A 124 39.59 20.11 14.34
N SER A 125 39.40 18.91 13.77
CA SER A 125 39.15 17.58 14.42
C SER A 125 37.68 17.16 14.58
N GLU A 126 37.28 15.88 14.44
CA GLU A 126 37.92 14.69 13.82
C GLU A 126 36.84 13.65 13.44
N LYS A 127 37.15 12.65 12.60
CA LYS A 127 36.24 11.54 12.24
C LYS A 127 36.68 10.20 12.84
N PRO A 128 35.77 9.43 13.45
CA PRO A 128 35.90 7.97 13.54
C PRO A 128 35.31 7.26 12.32
N VAL A 129 35.93 6.14 11.90
CA VAL A 129 35.51 5.27 10.79
C VAL A 129 35.08 3.90 11.35
N PRO A 130 34.03 3.23 10.80
CA PRO A 130 33.43 2.05 11.43
C PRO A 130 34.12 0.71 11.10
N ALA A 131 33.96 -0.27 11.98
CA ALA A 131 34.26 -1.69 11.75
C ALA A 131 33.55 -2.58 12.78
N PRO A 132 33.36 -3.90 12.52
CA PRO A 132 33.07 -4.55 11.25
C PRO A 132 31.74 -5.36 11.30
N ALA A 133 31.37 -6.00 10.19
CA ALA A 133 30.11 -6.74 10.09
C ALA A 133 30.04 -8.01 10.96
N ALA A 134 28.88 -8.24 11.57
CA ALA A 134 28.47 -9.55 12.09
C ALA A 134 27.39 -10.15 11.17
N MET A 135 27.54 -11.41 10.78
CA MET A 135 26.55 -12.11 9.95
C MET A 135 25.35 -12.54 10.81
N THR A 136 24.30 -11.72 10.84
CA THR A 136 23.05 -12.07 11.54
C THR A 136 22.22 -13.04 10.70
N THR A 137 21.96 -14.23 11.24
CA THR A 137 21.15 -15.29 10.61
C THR A 137 19.77 -14.77 10.20
N THR A 138 19.37 -15.01 8.95
CA THR A 138 18.09 -14.57 8.37
C THR A 138 16.89 -15.23 9.05
N THR A 139 16.50 -14.64 10.18
CA THR A 139 15.31 -15.04 10.94
C THR A 139 14.11 -14.43 10.26
N THR A 140 13.16 -15.25 9.80
CA THR A 140 11.95 -14.74 9.14
C THR A 140 11.07 -14.02 10.16
N THR A 141 11.23 -12.70 10.26
CA THR A 141 10.52 -11.86 11.23
C THR A 141 9.03 -11.81 10.89
N THR A 142 8.23 -12.64 11.56
CA THR A 142 6.77 -12.55 11.52
C THR A 142 6.33 -11.25 12.19
N THR A 143 6.18 -10.18 11.41
CA THR A 143 5.55 -8.94 11.87
C THR A 143 4.06 -9.19 12.11
N SER A 144 3.66 -9.33 13.37
CA SER A 144 2.24 -9.35 13.73
C SER A 144 1.63 -7.97 13.47
N LEU A 145 0.43 -7.92 12.89
CA LEU A 145 -0.25 -6.64 12.64
C LEU A 145 -0.94 -6.16 13.92
N PRO A 146 -0.81 -4.88 14.34
CA PRO A 146 -1.34 -4.41 15.63
C PRO A 146 -2.86 -4.42 15.71
N LYS A 147 -3.51 -4.41 14.54
CA LYS A 147 -4.96 -4.41 14.37
C LYS A 147 -5.32 -5.52 13.40
N ALA A 148 -6.11 -6.48 13.86
CA ALA A 148 -6.51 -7.63 13.06
C ALA A 148 -7.14 -7.17 11.73
N VAL A 149 -6.62 -7.66 10.60
CA VAL A 149 -7.04 -7.22 9.27
C VAL A 149 -8.18 -8.11 8.80
N GLU A 150 -9.40 -7.63 9.01
CA GLU A 150 -10.59 -8.30 8.50
C GLU A 150 -10.90 -7.87 7.06
N VAL A 151 -11.03 -8.86 6.17
CA VAL A 151 -11.49 -8.70 4.78
C VAL A 151 -12.80 -9.46 4.63
N ASN A 152 -13.94 -8.76 4.67
CA ASN A 152 -15.25 -9.40 4.54
C ASN A 152 -15.88 -9.14 3.16
N LEU A 153 -15.97 -10.20 2.34
CA LEU A 153 -16.58 -10.15 1.01
C LEU A 153 -18.11 -10.24 1.10
N THR A 154 -18.78 -9.18 0.65
CA THR A 154 -20.18 -8.86 0.98
C THR A 154 -21.12 -8.76 -0.21
N GLU A 155 -20.67 -8.19 -1.33
CA GLU A 155 -21.51 -7.82 -2.47
C GLU A 155 -20.79 -8.09 -3.79
N LEU A 156 -21.52 -8.60 -4.80
CA LEU A 156 -21.02 -8.79 -6.17
C LEU A 156 -21.50 -7.64 -7.06
N GLU A 157 -20.58 -6.85 -7.60
CA GLU A 157 -20.87 -5.68 -8.43
C GLU A 157 -20.17 -5.75 -9.80
N ALA A 158 -20.82 -5.20 -10.83
CA ALA A 158 -20.22 -4.85 -12.12
C ALA A 158 -19.93 -3.34 -12.17
N ASP A 159 -18.73 -2.97 -12.58
CA ASP A 159 -18.26 -1.59 -12.70
C ASP A 159 -17.73 -1.29 -14.12
N ASP A 160 -17.54 -0.01 -14.41
CA ASP A 160 -17.14 0.48 -15.73
C ASP A 160 -15.67 0.20 -16.10
N PRO A 161 -14.68 0.32 -15.19
CA PRO A 161 -13.27 0.03 -15.51
C PRO A 161 -13.02 -1.45 -15.82
N PHE A 162 -12.15 -1.70 -16.82
CA PHE A 162 -11.69 -3.03 -17.24
C PHE A 162 -11.27 -3.94 -16.06
N PHE A 163 -10.46 -3.43 -15.13
CA PHE A 163 -9.95 -4.18 -13.97
C PHE A 163 -10.99 -4.39 -12.84
N ARG A 164 -12.19 -3.82 -12.96
CA ARG A 164 -13.28 -3.93 -11.97
C ARG A 164 -14.57 -4.49 -12.59
N LYS A 165 -14.46 -5.22 -13.72
CA LYS A 165 -15.61 -5.58 -14.55
C LYS A 165 -16.63 -6.48 -13.85
N LEU A 166 -16.16 -7.42 -13.02
CA LEU A 166 -16.92 -8.01 -11.92
C LEU A 166 -16.04 -8.07 -10.68
N THR A 167 -16.58 -7.69 -9.52
CA THR A 167 -15.84 -7.64 -8.25
C THR A 167 -16.69 -8.10 -7.07
N LEU A 168 -16.05 -8.76 -6.10
CA LEU A 168 -16.56 -8.91 -4.75
C LEU A 168 -16.04 -7.76 -3.90
N LYS A 169 -16.92 -6.85 -3.48
CA LYS A 169 -16.56 -5.75 -2.57
C LYS A 169 -16.21 -6.27 -1.18
N ALA A 170 -15.27 -5.59 -0.54
CA ALA A 170 -15.14 -5.60 0.92
C ALA A 170 -15.80 -4.33 1.47
N ASN A 171 -16.83 -4.47 2.30
CA ASN A 171 -17.56 -3.30 2.80
C ASN A 171 -16.69 -2.42 3.71
N LYS A 172 -16.79 -1.10 3.51
CA LYS A 172 -16.38 -0.11 4.52
C LYS A 172 -17.49 0.06 5.58
N PRO A 173 -17.14 0.42 6.83
CA PRO A 173 -15.79 0.58 7.36
C PRO A 173 -15.09 -0.78 7.60
N CYS A 174 -13.84 -0.89 7.16
CA CYS A 174 -13.00 -2.07 7.36
C CYS A 174 -11.66 -1.68 8.02
N PRO A 175 -11.65 -1.25 9.30
CA PRO A 175 -10.59 -0.39 9.83
C PRO A 175 -9.17 -0.97 9.85
N GLY A 176 -9.02 -2.30 9.89
CA GLY A 176 -7.70 -2.95 9.75
C GLY A 176 -7.19 -2.92 8.30
N LEU A 177 -8.05 -3.24 7.33
CA LEU A 177 -7.72 -3.20 5.90
C LEU A 177 -7.49 -1.76 5.40
N SER A 178 -8.28 -0.81 5.90
CA SER A 178 -8.07 0.63 5.64
C SER A 178 -6.72 1.10 6.19
N ALA A 179 -6.38 0.76 7.44
CA ALA A 179 -5.10 1.15 8.03
C ALA A 179 -3.89 0.54 7.27
N LEU A 180 -3.99 -0.74 6.90
CA LEU A 180 -2.98 -1.44 6.09
C LEU A 180 -2.78 -0.77 4.72
N ALA A 181 -3.88 -0.41 4.04
CA ALA A 181 -3.83 0.27 2.75
C ALA A 181 -3.23 1.69 2.87
N THR A 182 -3.60 2.46 3.88
CA THR A 182 -3.03 3.78 4.18
C THR A 182 -1.52 3.70 4.41
N ALA A 183 -1.05 2.78 5.26
CA ALA A 183 0.38 2.62 5.55
C ALA A 183 1.17 2.23 4.28
N ALA A 184 0.63 1.28 3.49
CA ALA A 184 1.21 0.90 2.21
C ALA A 184 1.23 2.05 1.19
N ARG A 185 0.19 2.88 1.16
CA ARG A 185 0.05 4.04 0.26
C ARG A 185 1.02 5.17 0.62
N ALA A 186 1.13 5.51 1.92
CA ALA A 186 2.01 6.55 2.41
C ALA A 186 3.46 6.29 1.98
N GLN A 187 4.00 5.11 2.31
CA GLN A 187 5.39 4.74 2.01
C GLN A 187 5.60 4.43 0.51
N GLY A 188 4.63 3.81 -0.16
CA GLY A 188 4.78 3.38 -1.57
C GLY A 188 4.48 4.45 -2.63
N CYS A 189 3.78 5.54 -2.27
CA CYS A 189 3.31 6.54 -3.24
C CYS A 189 3.50 8.01 -2.80
N TYR A 190 3.60 8.29 -1.49
CA TYR A 190 3.65 9.66 -0.95
C TYR A 190 4.85 9.91 -0.01
N SER A 191 5.95 9.16 -0.19
CA SER A 191 7.22 9.32 0.55
C SER A 191 7.11 9.30 2.08
N GLY A 192 6.07 8.67 2.63
CA GLY A 192 5.77 8.60 4.06
C GLY A 192 4.61 9.47 4.52
N ASP A 193 4.06 10.36 3.70
CA ASP A 193 2.91 11.21 4.06
C ASP A 193 1.65 10.35 4.32
N VAL A 194 1.23 10.33 5.58
CA VAL A 194 0.08 9.57 6.07
C VAL A 194 -1.24 10.32 5.85
N ASP A 195 -1.27 11.65 5.84
CA ASP A 195 -2.53 12.41 5.75
C ASP A 195 -3.02 12.56 4.31
N THR A 196 -2.11 12.68 3.33
CA THR A 196 -2.44 12.45 1.91
C THR A 196 -2.89 11.01 1.68
N ALA A 197 -2.23 10.01 2.31
CA ALA A 197 -2.65 8.62 2.21
C ALA A 197 -4.03 8.34 2.85
N ARG A 198 -4.36 8.97 3.98
CA ARG A 198 -5.68 8.91 4.63
C ARG A 198 -6.78 9.53 3.76
N SER A 199 -6.48 10.65 3.12
CA SER A 199 -7.40 11.32 2.20
C SER A 199 -7.72 10.44 0.99
N TRP A 200 -6.67 9.84 0.39
CA TRP A 200 -6.82 8.82 -0.65
C TRP A 200 -7.60 7.58 -0.16
N GLU A 201 -7.34 7.08 1.05
CA GLU A 201 -8.10 5.95 1.62
C GLU A 201 -9.59 6.30 1.66
N LYS A 202 -9.92 7.43 2.27
CA LYS A 202 -11.30 7.87 2.51
C LYS A 202 -12.09 8.00 1.21
N ASP A 203 -11.53 8.74 0.24
CA ASP A 203 -12.28 9.26 -0.91
C ASP A 203 -12.09 8.42 -2.21
N GLU A 204 -10.95 7.74 -2.38
CA GLU A 204 -10.65 6.91 -3.56
C GLU A 204 -10.62 5.40 -3.30
N TYR A 205 -10.07 4.94 -2.17
CA TYR A 205 -9.82 3.52 -1.94
C TYR A 205 -11.13 2.72 -1.77
N ARG A 206 -11.37 1.82 -2.73
CA ARG A 206 -12.51 0.90 -2.75
C ARG A 206 -11.98 -0.54 -2.69
N PRO A 207 -11.82 -1.15 -1.49
CA PRO A 207 -11.29 -2.50 -1.38
C PRO A 207 -12.25 -3.51 -2.00
N HIS A 208 -11.74 -4.31 -2.94
CA HIS A 208 -12.50 -5.31 -3.69
C HIS A 208 -11.57 -6.43 -4.17
N LEU A 209 -12.15 -7.61 -4.41
CA LEU A 209 -11.51 -8.74 -5.06
C LEU A 209 -12.15 -8.94 -6.43
N SER A 210 -11.40 -8.71 -7.50
CA SER A 210 -11.92 -8.87 -8.86
C SER A 210 -12.15 -10.35 -9.20
N LEU A 211 -13.23 -10.62 -9.93
CA LEU A 211 -13.58 -11.93 -10.48
C LEU A 211 -13.52 -11.96 -12.02
N CYS A 212 -13.48 -10.80 -12.66
CA CYS A 212 -13.34 -10.68 -14.12
C CYS A 212 -12.58 -9.40 -14.49
N TYR A 213 -11.56 -9.56 -15.34
CA TYR A 213 -10.95 -8.48 -16.12
C TYR A 213 -11.38 -8.70 -17.58
N ALA A 214 -12.16 -7.77 -18.14
CA ALA A 214 -12.66 -7.85 -19.51
C ALA A 214 -13.09 -6.48 -20.06
N ASP A 215 -12.91 -6.30 -21.36
CA ASP A 215 -13.44 -5.16 -22.11
C ASP A 215 -14.86 -5.48 -22.59
N VAL A 216 -15.84 -5.28 -21.70
CA VAL A 216 -17.28 -5.40 -22.00
C VAL A 216 -18.07 -4.26 -21.33
N PRO A 217 -19.22 -3.85 -21.91
CA PRO A 217 -20.11 -2.89 -21.28
C PRO A 217 -20.56 -3.35 -19.89
N ARG A 218 -20.71 -2.41 -18.96
CA ARG A 218 -21.13 -2.68 -17.58
C ARG A 218 -22.51 -3.33 -17.53
N GLU A 219 -23.41 -2.95 -18.43
CA GLU A 219 -24.74 -3.52 -18.59
C GLU A 219 -24.72 -4.98 -19.05
N GLU A 220 -23.66 -5.43 -19.73
CA GLU A 220 -23.49 -6.85 -20.04
C GLU A 220 -23.00 -7.62 -18.80
N ALA A 221 -21.98 -7.12 -18.10
CA ALA A 221 -21.47 -7.72 -16.88
C ALA A 221 -22.56 -7.81 -15.79
N GLN A 222 -23.36 -6.76 -15.61
CA GLN A 222 -24.51 -6.72 -14.69
C GLN A 222 -25.52 -7.84 -14.98
N LYS A 223 -25.77 -8.18 -16.26
CA LYS A 223 -26.67 -9.28 -16.65
C LYS A 223 -26.13 -10.67 -16.28
N LYS A 224 -24.81 -10.82 -16.05
CA LYS A 224 -24.21 -12.10 -15.61
C LYS A 224 -24.30 -12.30 -14.10
N ILE A 225 -24.48 -11.24 -13.31
CA ILE A 225 -24.45 -11.27 -11.84
C ILE A 225 -25.34 -12.37 -11.24
N PRO A 226 -26.62 -12.57 -11.63
CA PRO A 226 -27.45 -13.62 -11.03
C PRO A 226 -26.88 -15.03 -11.21
N GLY A 227 -26.23 -15.31 -12.35
CA GLY A 227 -25.59 -16.60 -12.62
C GLY A 227 -24.28 -16.78 -11.85
N VAL A 228 -23.43 -15.74 -11.81
CA VAL A 228 -22.19 -15.76 -11.03
C VAL A 228 -22.50 -15.88 -9.54
N LEU A 229 -23.50 -15.15 -9.03
CA LEU A 229 -23.96 -15.24 -7.64
C LEU A 229 -24.39 -16.67 -7.28
N GLN A 230 -25.09 -17.37 -8.17
CA GLN A 230 -25.47 -18.77 -7.96
C GLN A 230 -24.24 -19.71 -7.85
N ASP A 231 -23.21 -19.51 -8.68
CA ASP A 231 -21.97 -20.29 -8.61
C ASP A 231 -21.20 -19.99 -7.31
N LEU A 232 -21.15 -18.72 -6.90
CA LEU A 232 -20.49 -18.27 -5.69
C LEU A 232 -21.20 -18.76 -4.42
N VAL A 233 -22.53 -18.73 -4.36
CA VAL A 233 -23.32 -19.29 -3.25
C VAL A 233 -23.09 -20.81 -3.14
N ARG A 234 -23.06 -21.53 -4.27
CA ARG A 234 -22.72 -22.97 -4.29
C ARG A 234 -21.29 -23.21 -3.79
N ALA A 235 -20.33 -22.39 -4.23
CA ALA A 235 -18.94 -22.52 -3.84
C ALA A 235 -18.73 -22.20 -2.34
N LYS A 236 -19.36 -21.15 -1.82
CA LYS A 236 -19.41 -20.81 -0.40
C LYS A 236 -20.02 -21.96 0.43
N ALA A 237 -21.07 -22.62 -0.04
CA ALA A 237 -21.65 -23.77 0.65
C ALA A 237 -20.67 -24.98 0.75
N ILE A 238 -19.80 -25.17 -0.26
CA ILE A 238 -18.75 -26.20 -0.25
C ILE A 238 -17.64 -25.85 0.76
N LEU A 239 -17.28 -24.56 0.89
CA LEU A 239 -16.25 -24.09 1.84
C LEU A 239 -16.65 -24.27 3.32
N LYS A 240 -17.95 -24.38 3.62
CA LYS A 240 -18.51 -24.50 4.99
C LYS A 240 -17.94 -23.43 5.96
N PRO A 241 -18.24 -22.14 5.74
CA PRO A 241 -17.73 -21.05 6.57
C PRO A 241 -18.08 -21.26 8.05
N ALA A 242 -17.26 -20.70 8.94
CA ALA A 242 -17.61 -20.63 10.35
C ALA A 242 -18.88 -19.77 10.58
N ARG A 243 -19.49 -19.87 11.78
CA ARG A 243 -20.74 -19.14 12.12
C ARG A 243 -20.65 -17.62 11.95
N ASP A 244 -19.44 -17.08 12.02
CA ASP A 244 -19.11 -15.67 11.85
C ASP A 244 -18.70 -15.32 10.40
N GLY A 245 -18.95 -16.23 9.45
CA GLY A 245 -18.60 -16.06 8.04
C GLY A 245 -17.12 -16.27 7.70
N THR A 246 -16.24 -16.63 8.65
CA THR A 246 -14.81 -16.88 8.36
C THR A 246 -14.65 -18.02 7.35
N VAL A 247 -13.84 -17.79 6.32
CA VAL A 247 -13.49 -18.76 5.26
C VAL A 247 -11.99 -19.09 5.22
N ALA A 248 -11.11 -18.17 5.61
CA ALA A 248 -9.66 -18.40 5.71
C ALA A 248 -9.00 -17.47 6.75
N ARG A 249 -7.76 -17.79 7.16
CA ARG A 249 -6.93 -16.99 8.08
C ARG A 249 -5.49 -16.87 7.57
N GLY A 250 -4.87 -15.73 7.85
CA GLY A 250 -3.58 -15.33 7.28
C GLY A 250 -3.68 -14.95 5.81
N GLY A 251 -2.53 -14.62 5.22
CA GLY A 251 -2.39 -14.23 3.83
C GLY A 251 -0.94 -13.88 3.49
N VAL A 252 -0.74 -13.32 2.30
CA VAL A 252 0.56 -12.84 1.83
C VAL A 252 0.35 -11.48 1.17
N ILE A 253 1.16 -10.49 1.56
CA ILE A 253 1.32 -9.24 0.80
C ILE A 253 2.41 -9.49 -0.24
N VAL A 254 2.13 -9.19 -1.50
CA VAL A 254 3.11 -9.29 -2.59
C VAL A 254 3.26 -7.97 -3.33
N LEU A 255 4.47 -7.73 -3.84
CA LEU A 255 4.75 -6.66 -4.80
C LEU A 255 4.73 -7.24 -6.22
N VAL A 256 4.00 -6.58 -7.11
CA VAL A 256 3.80 -7.01 -8.51
C VAL A 256 4.04 -5.83 -9.47
N PRO A 257 4.94 -5.94 -10.45
CA PRO A 257 5.02 -5.01 -11.57
C PRO A 257 3.73 -5.13 -12.41
N THR A 258 2.95 -4.05 -12.46
CA THR A 258 1.65 -4.02 -13.13
C THR A 258 1.66 -3.17 -14.42
N ASP A 259 2.85 -2.67 -14.78
CA ASP A 259 3.19 -1.84 -15.94
C ASP A 259 3.15 -2.59 -17.28
N LYS A 260 3.30 -3.92 -17.23
CA LYS A 260 3.34 -4.83 -18.38
C LYS A 260 1.95 -5.42 -18.67
N GLU A 261 1.87 -6.32 -19.66
CA GLU A 261 0.67 -7.12 -19.92
C GLU A 261 0.28 -7.99 -18.71
N ILE A 262 -1.01 -8.28 -18.55
CA ILE A 262 -1.58 -8.96 -17.37
C ILE A 262 -0.98 -10.36 -17.20
N GLU A 263 -0.74 -11.06 -18.30
CA GLU A 263 -0.09 -12.37 -18.36
C GLU A 263 1.38 -12.35 -17.85
N GLN A 264 1.94 -11.16 -17.64
CA GLN A 264 3.28 -10.92 -17.05
C GLN A 264 3.23 -10.47 -15.58
N TRP A 265 2.05 -10.16 -15.01
CA TRP A 265 1.89 -9.68 -13.63
C TRP A 265 2.20 -10.78 -12.62
N LYS A 266 3.47 -10.85 -12.19
CA LYS A 266 3.99 -11.90 -11.30
C LYS A 266 4.61 -11.26 -10.05
N PRO A 267 4.39 -11.83 -8.86
CA PRO A 267 5.09 -11.42 -7.64
C PRO A 267 6.61 -11.42 -7.81
N ILE A 268 7.26 -10.30 -7.45
CA ILE A 268 8.73 -10.18 -7.38
C ILE A 268 9.25 -10.16 -5.95
N ALA A 269 8.38 -9.87 -4.98
CA ALA A 269 8.64 -9.95 -3.55
C ALA A 269 7.38 -10.38 -2.81
N SER A 270 7.54 -11.01 -1.64
CA SER A 270 6.41 -11.50 -0.82
C SER A 270 6.70 -11.44 0.68
N ARG A 271 5.70 -11.03 1.47
CA ARG A 271 5.77 -10.97 2.94
C ARG A 271 4.50 -11.58 3.54
N LYS A 272 4.69 -12.53 4.45
CA LYS A 272 3.60 -13.26 5.11
C LYS A 272 2.91 -12.36 6.15
N VAL A 273 1.58 -12.45 6.23
CA VAL A 273 0.77 -11.75 7.25
C VAL A 273 -0.20 -12.74 7.88
N ASP A 274 -0.05 -13.05 9.17
CA ASP A 274 -0.85 -14.09 9.85
C ASP A 274 -2.18 -13.55 10.43
N ASP A 275 -2.20 -12.28 10.86
CA ASP A 275 -3.35 -11.66 11.56
C ASP A 275 -4.48 -11.18 10.62
N VAL A 276 -4.60 -11.81 9.45
CA VAL A 276 -5.65 -11.54 8.46
C VAL A 276 -6.81 -12.52 8.67
N VAL A 277 -8.04 -12.04 8.63
CA VAL A 277 -9.26 -12.85 8.69
C VAL A 277 -10.09 -12.61 7.44
N TRP A 278 -10.25 -13.64 6.62
CA TRP A 278 -11.10 -13.58 5.44
C TRP A 278 -12.50 -14.07 5.82
N ARG A 279 -13.50 -13.21 5.61
CA ARG A 279 -14.92 -13.56 5.71
C ARG A 279 -15.59 -13.50 4.35
N TRP A 280 -16.67 -14.25 4.20
CA TRP A 280 -17.54 -14.20 3.04
C TRP A 280 -19.01 -14.15 3.48
N THR A 281 -19.49 -13.01 3.97
CA THR A 281 -20.87 -12.90 4.48
C THR A 281 -21.93 -12.67 3.40
N MET A 282 -21.54 -12.43 2.14
CA MET A 282 -22.47 -12.33 0.97
C MET A 282 -23.59 -13.37 1.00
N THR A 283 -24.84 -12.92 0.92
CA THR A 283 -26.07 -13.73 1.04
C THR A 283 -26.66 -14.07 -0.32
#